data_AF-A0A5M3W900-F1
#
_entry.id   AF-A0A5M3W900-F1
#
_cell.length_a   1.000
_cell.length_b   1.000
_cell.length_c   1.000
_cell.angle_alpha   90.00
_cell.angle_beta   90.00
_cell.angle_gamma   90.00
#
_symmetry.space_group_name_H-M   'P 1'
#
loop_
_entity.id
_entity.type
_entity.pdbx_description
1 polymer ?
#
loop_
_entity_poly.entity_id
_entity_poly.type
_entity_poly.pdbx_seq_one_letter_code
_entity_poly.pdbx_strand_id
1 'polypeptide(L)' 'MGSHKVRRLPVIDGYTLVGMVALADVARALPDTSVGDLMDALTTD' A
#
# COMPACT_ATOMS: atom_id res chain seq x y z
N MET A 1 6.34 -1.69 -6.78
CA MET A 1 7.02 -2.64 -5.83
C MET A 1 8.24 -3.35 -6.44
N GLY A 2 8.96 -2.73 -7.38
CA GLY A 2 9.97 -3.42 -8.22
C GLY A 2 11.39 -3.49 -7.66
N SER A 3 11.83 -2.50 -6.87
CA SER A 3 13.26 -2.41 -6.48
C SER A 3 13.56 -2.97 -5.08
N HIS A 4 12.58 -2.96 -4.19
CA HIS A 4 12.64 -3.61 -2.88
C HIS A 4 11.41 -4.51 -2.79
N LYS A 5 11.60 -5.82 -2.67
CA LYS A 5 10.51 -6.83 -2.63
C LYS A 5 9.70 -6.75 -1.32
N VAL A 6 9.16 -5.58 -0.99
CA VAL A 6 8.50 -5.33 0.28
C VAL A 6 7.07 -5.85 0.20
N ARG A 7 6.75 -6.89 0.97
CA ARG A 7 5.41 -7.53 0.97
C ARG A 7 4.35 -6.74 1.75
N ARG A 8 4.77 -5.74 2.53
CA ARG A 8 3.96 -4.92 3.43
C ARG A 8 4.53 -3.52 3.54
N LEU A 9 3.68 -2.51 3.62
CA LEU A 9 4.05 -1.11 3.76
C LEU A 9 3.83 -0.65 5.22
N PRO A 10 4.81 -0.02 5.88
CA PRO A 10 4.61 0.57 7.20
C PRO A 10 3.72 1.82 7.14
N VAL A 11 2.85 2.01 8.14
CA VAL A 11 2.02 3.21 8.33
C VAL A 11 2.60 4.02 9.48
N ILE A 12 2.98 5.26 9.19
CA ILE A 12 3.61 6.17 10.15
C ILE A 12 2.64 7.30 10.50
N ASP A 13 2.51 7.60 11.79
CA ASP A 13 1.91 8.83 12.30
C ASP A 13 3.01 9.72 12.90
N GLY A 14 3.35 10.80 12.19
CA GLY A 14 4.51 11.64 12.51
C GLY A 14 5.83 10.86 12.45
N TYR A 15 6.35 10.46 13.62
CA TYR A 15 7.57 9.66 13.78
C TYR A 15 7.31 8.29 14.41
N THR A 16 6.04 7.92 14.58
CA THR A 16 5.65 6.67 15.22
C THR A 16 5.13 5.69 14.19
N LEU A 17 5.68 4.48 14.18
CA LEU A 17 5.13 3.36 13.42
C LEU A 17 3.85 2.89 14.11
N VAL A 18 2.70 3.11 13.47
CA VAL A 18 1.37 2.77 14.03
C VAL A 18 0.78 1.50 13.44
N GLY A 19 1.35 0.99 12.34
CA GLY A 19 0.87 -0.26 11.76
C GLY A 19 1.60 -0.70 10.50
N MET A 20 1.13 -1.81 9.94
CA MET A 20 1.63 -2.41 8.70
C MET A 20 0.43 -2.79 7.84
N VAL A 21 0.46 -2.44 6.56
CA VAL A 21 -0.59 -2.80 5.59
C VAL A 21 0.00 -3.62 4.45
N ALA A 22 -0.64 -4.75 4.10
CA ALA A 22 -0.30 -5.45 2.87
C ALA A 22 -1.16 -4.92 1.72
N LEU A 23 -0.62 -4.98 0.50
CA LEU A 23 -1.37 -4.66 -0.72
C LEU A 23 -2.67 -5.48 -0.81
N ALA A 24 -2.61 -6.76 -0.41
CA ALA A 24 -3.78 -7.66 -0.38
C ALA A 24 -4.86 -7.26 0.66
N ASP A 25 -4.53 -6.43 1.65
CA ASP A 25 -5.48 -5.92 2.63
C ASP A 25 -6.21 -4.70 2.09
N VAL A 26 -5.50 -3.85 1.34
CA VAL A 26 -6.07 -2.70 0.63
C VAL A 26 -7.08 -3.15 -0.43
N ALA A 27 -6.74 -4.19 -1.19
CA ALA A 27 -7.64 -4.77 -2.19
C ALA A 27 -8.94 -5.36 -1.60
N ARG A 28 -8.94 -5.75 -0.32
CA ARG A 28 -10.12 -6.29 0.37
C ARG A 28 -10.98 -5.21 1.06
N ALA A 29 -10.41 -4.03 1.31
CA ALA A 29 -11.07 -2.95 2.04
C ALA A 29 -11.71 -1.88 1.14
N LEU A 30 -11.40 -1.87 -0.16
CA LEU A 30 -11.91 -0.89 -1.13
C LEU A 30 -12.91 -1.54 -2.11
N PRO A 31 -13.95 -0.81 -2.55
CA PRO A 31 -14.77 -1.25 -3.68
C PRO A 31 -13.91 -1.31 -4.96
N ASP A 32 -14.15 -2.33 -5.80
CA ASP A 32 -13.31 -2.78 -6.93
C ASP A 32 -12.72 -1.66 -7.82
N THR A 33 -13.41 -0.52 -7.94
CA THR A 33 -12.96 0.65 -8.71
C THR A 33 -11.65 1.30 -8.19
N SER A 34 -11.34 1.23 -6.90
CA SER A 34 -10.28 2.06 -6.30
C SER A 34 -8.90 1.39 -6.24
N VAL A 35 -8.80 0.09 -6.50
CA VAL A 35 -7.55 -0.65 -6.31
C VAL A 35 -6.57 -0.41 -7.46
N GLY A 36 -7.07 -0.36 -8.71
CA GLY A 36 -6.25 -0.11 -9.90
C GLY A 36 -5.55 1.24 -9.87
N ASP A 37 -6.31 2.31 -9.65
CA ASP A 37 -5.79 3.68 -9.57
C ASP A 37 -4.75 3.86 -8.46
N LEU A 38 -4.92 3.14 -7.33
CA LEU A 38 -3.97 3.17 -6.23
C LEU A 38 -2.67 2.41 -6.56
N MET A 39 -2.73 1.32 -7.33
CA MET A 39 -1.53 0.61 -7.77
C MET A 39 -0.67 1.46 -8.69
N ASP A 40 -1.30 2.22 -9.59
CA ASP A 40 -0.62 3.13 -10.51
C ASP A 40 0.03 4.29 -9.74
N ALA A 41 -0.66 4.87 -8.76
CA ALA A 41 -0.09 5.91 -7.89
C ALA A 41 1.11 5.42 -7.05
N LEU A 42 1.10 4.17 -6.61
CA LEU A 42 2.18 3.56 -5.81
C LEU A 42 3.32 2.95 -6.67
N THR A 43 3.17 2.96 -7.99
CA THR A 43 4.13 2.38 -8.96
C THR A 43 4.70 3.45 -9.92
N THR A 44 4.77 4.70 -9.49
CA THR A 44 5.56 5.72 -10.19
C THR A 44 7.05 5.55 -9.84
N ASP A 45 7.92 5.64 -10.86
CA ASP A 45 9.39 5.57 -10.76
C ASP A 45 9.97 6.65 -9.82
#